data_AF-A0A3B5B868-F1
#
_entry.id   AF-A0A3B5B868-F1
#
_cell.length_a   1.000
_cell.length_b   1.000
_cell.length_c   1.000
_cell.angle_alpha   90.00
_cell.angle_beta   90.00
_cell.angle_gamma   90.00
#
_symmetry.space_group_name_H-M   'P 1'
#
loop_
_entity.id
_entity.type
_entity.pdbx_description
1 polymer ?
#
loop_
_entity_poly.entity_id
_entity_poly.type
_entity_poly.pdbx_seq_one_letter_code
_entity_poly.pdbx_strand_id
1 'polypeptide(L)' 'MKNLKVLYMSNNLVKDWSEFVRLGELPCLVDLVFVGNPLEEKHSAEGTWMDEACKRLPNLKKLDGTPVIKQEEDEGEGES' A
#
# COMPACT_ATOMS: atom_id res chain seq x y z
N MET A 1 6.72 0.87 14.98
CA MET A 1 7.96 0.66 14.19
C MET A 1 8.11 1.84 13.25
N LYS A 2 9.13 2.69 13.41
CA LYS A 2 9.18 4.00 12.73
C LYS A 2 9.83 3.98 11.35
N ASN A 3 10.57 2.93 11.00
CA ASN A 3 11.40 2.87 9.79
C ASN A 3 10.99 1.74 8.82
N LEU A 4 9.79 1.17 8.99
CA LEU A 4 9.34 0.08 8.12
C LEU A 4 9.00 0.65 6.74
N LYS A 5 9.79 0.28 5.71
CA LYS A 5 9.64 0.77 4.33
C LYS A 5 8.90 -0.20 3.41
N VAL A 6 9.04 -1.50 3.66
CA VAL A 6 8.49 -2.57 2.82
C VAL A 6 7.68 -3.51 3.70
N LEU A 7 6.45 -3.82 3.31
CA LEU A 7 5.60 -4.77 4.00
C LEU A 7 4.99 -5.76 3.00
N TYR A 8 5.28 -7.04 3.21
CA TYR A 8 4.62 -8.14 2.51
C TYR A 8 3.53 -8.73 3.39
N MET A 9 2.27 -8.52 3.02
CA MET A 9 1.08 -8.97 3.74
C MET A 9 0.11 -9.71 2.81
N SER A 10 0.63 -10.41 1.81
CA SER A 10 -0.19 -11.22 0.89
C SER A 10 -0.79 -12.45 1.55
N ASN A 11 -1.87 -12.97 0.98
CA ASN A 11 -2.56 -14.20 1.40
C ASN A 11 -2.97 -14.19 2.89
N ASN A 12 -3.41 -13.04 3.38
CA ASN A 12 -3.99 -12.90 4.71
C ASN A 12 -5.52 -12.80 4.63
N LEU A 13 -6.18 -12.71 5.79
CA LEU A 13 -7.64 -12.70 5.88
C LEU A 13 -8.21 -11.31 6.14
N VAL A 14 -7.55 -10.25 5.66
CA VAL A 14 -8.05 -8.88 5.85
C VAL A 14 -9.23 -8.63 4.91
N LYS A 15 -10.39 -8.29 5.48
CA LYS A 15 -11.65 -8.09 4.75
C LYS A 15 -12.17 -6.66 4.81
N ASP A 16 -11.64 -5.85 5.72
CA ASP A 16 -12.17 -4.53 6.04
C ASP A 16 -11.12 -3.44 5.88
N TRP A 17 -11.56 -2.30 5.33
CA TRP A 17 -10.71 -1.11 5.18
C TRP A 17 -10.19 -0.57 6.51
N SER A 18 -10.88 -0.81 7.63
CA SER A 18 -10.43 -0.39 8.96
C SER A 18 -9.05 -0.96 9.32
N GLU A 19 -8.78 -2.21 8.95
CA GLU A 19 -7.47 -2.83 9.18
C GLU A 19 -6.42 -2.31 8.19
N PHE A 20 -6.81 -2.05 6.95
CA PHE A 20 -5.90 -1.48 5.95
C PHE A 20 -5.45 -0.05 6.31
N VAL A 21 -6.36 0.79 6.80
CA VAL A 21 -6.05 2.18 7.20
C VAL A 21 -5.06 2.25 8.37
N ARG A 22 -4.99 1.22 9.22
CA ARG A 22 -3.97 1.13 10.29
C ARG A 22 -2.54 1.12 9.74
N LEU A 23 -2.34 0.65 8.50
CA LEU A 23 -1.03 0.74 7.85
C LEU A 23 -0.59 2.18 7.61
N GLY A 24 -1.52 3.15 7.62
CA GLY A 24 -1.22 4.58 7.54
C GLY A 24 -0.47 5.12 8.76
N GLU A 25 -0.45 4.39 9.87
CA GLU A 25 0.38 4.72 11.04
C GLU A 25 1.88 4.44 10.83
N LEU A 26 2.24 3.87 9.67
CA LEU A 26 3.61 3.58 9.27
C LEU A 26 4.10 4.68 8.31
N PRO A 27 4.69 5.78 8.82
CA PRO A 27 5.00 6.96 8.02
C PRO A 27 6.00 6.70 6.89
N CYS A 28 6.88 5.70 7.06
CA CYS A 28 7.90 5.35 6.07
C CYS A 28 7.50 4.23 5.11
N LEU A 29 6.27 3.72 5.19
CA LEU A 29 5.84 2.60 4.34
C LEU A 29 5.66 3.09 2.89
N VAL A 30 6.46 2.53 1.99
CA VAL A 30 6.50 2.93 0.57
C VAL A 30 6.22 1.76 -0.39
N ASP A 31 6.44 0.51 0.04
CA ASP A 31 6.15 -0.70 -0.74
C ASP A 31 5.26 -1.64 0.06
N LEU A 32 4.10 -1.98 -0.50
CA LEU A 32 3.13 -2.88 0.10
C LEU A 32 2.72 -3.95 -0.90
N VAL A 33 2.71 -5.21 -0.46
CA VAL A 33 2.01 -6.29 -1.17
C VAL A 33 0.88 -6.80 -0.30
N PHE A 34 -0.33 -6.73 -0.84
CA PHE A 34 -1.58 -7.05 -0.19
C PHE A 34 -2.43 -8.07 -1.00
N VAL A 35 -1.93 -8.54 -2.14
CA VAL A 35 -2.58 -9.57 -2.99
C VAL A 35 -3.05 -10.79 -2.18
N GLY A 36 -4.24 -11.28 -2.49
CA GLY A 36 -4.80 -12.50 -1.87
C GLY A 36 -5.41 -12.25 -0.50
N ASN A 37 -5.71 -10.99 -0.17
CA ASN A 37 -6.61 -10.64 0.92
C ASN A 37 -8.02 -10.48 0.37
N PRO A 38 -9.08 -10.94 1.07
CA PRO A 38 -10.45 -10.79 0.58
C PRO A 38 -10.86 -9.35 0.26
N LEU A 39 -10.30 -8.36 0.97
CA LEU A 39 -10.48 -6.94 0.66
C LEU A 39 -9.90 -6.57 -0.71
N GLU A 40 -8.67 -7.00 -1.00
CA GLU A 40 -8.01 -6.75 -2.27
C GLU A 40 -8.73 -7.48 -3.41
N GLU A 41 -9.01 -8.77 -3.27
CA GLU A 41 -9.68 -9.56 -4.31
C GLU A 41 -11.03 -8.94 -4.71
N LYS A 42 -11.81 -8.48 -3.73
CA LYS A 42 -13.09 -7.80 -3.99
C LYS A 42 -12.91 -6.54 -4.81
N HIS A 43 -12.03 -5.64 -4.38
CA HIS A 43 -11.84 -4.35 -5.06
C HIS A 43 -11.07 -4.48 -6.38
N SER A 44 -10.24 -5.50 -6.53
CA SER A 44 -9.57 -5.84 -7.78
C SER A 44 -10.57 -6.36 -8.81
N ALA A 45 -11.54 -7.19 -8.40
CA ALA A 45 -12.63 -7.62 -9.26
C ALA A 45 -13.54 -6.45 -9.70
N GLU A 46 -13.72 -5.46 -8.83
CA GLU A 46 -14.46 -4.22 -9.12
C GLU A 46 -13.63 -3.19 -9.92
N GLY A 47 -12.32 -3.42 -10.10
CA GLY A 47 -11.42 -2.49 -10.78
C GLY A 47 -11.11 -1.20 -9.99
N THR A 48 -11.43 -1.16 -8.70
CA THR A 48 -11.27 0.03 -7.83
C THR A 48 -10.11 -0.08 -6.84
N TRP A 49 -9.43 -1.24 -6.78
CA TRP A 49 -8.41 -1.53 -5.77
C TRP A 49 -7.31 -0.48 -5.70
N MET A 50 -6.65 -0.22 -6.83
CA MET A 50 -5.48 0.67 -6.87
C MET A 50 -5.83 2.09 -6.41
N ASP A 51 -6.96 2.63 -6.87
CA ASP A 51 -7.42 3.97 -6.53
C ASP A 51 -7.79 4.08 -5.05
N GLU A 52 -8.57 3.13 -4.54
CA GLU A 52 -9.03 3.13 -3.15
C GLU A 52 -7.88 2.90 -2.16
N ALA A 53 -6.92 2.04 -2.51
CA ALA A 53 -5.74 1.79 -1.69
C ALA A 53 -4.80 2.99 -1.67
N CYS A 54 -4.50 3.59 -2.83
CA CYS A 54 -3.61 4.76 -2.93
C CYS A 54 -4.21 5.99 -2.26
N LYS A 55 -5.54 6.15 -2.29
CA LYS A 55 -6.26 7.22 -1.58
C LYS A 55 -6.12 7.11 -0.05
N ARG A 56 -6.08 5.89 0.48
CA ARG A 56 -5.97 5.64 1.93
C ARG A 56 -4.52 5.61 2.42
N LEU A 57 -3.60 5.16 1.58
CA LEU A 57 -2.15 5.13 1.85
C LEU A 57 -1.40 6.02 0.84
N PRO A 58 -1.47 7.36 1.01
CA PRO A 58 -0.88 8.31 0.08
C PRO A 58 0.65 8.30 0.04
N ASN A 59 1.32 7.61 0.96
CA ASN A 59 2.79 7.51 0.98
C ASN A 59 3.34 6.32 0.16
N LEU A 60 2.47 5.42 -0.32
CA LEU A 60 2.90 4.30 -1.14
C LEU A 60 3.47 4.77 -2.49
N LYS A 61 4.67 4.27 -2.79
CA LYS A 61 5.35 4.36 -4.09
C LYS A 61 5.13 3.09 -4.94
N LYS A 62 4.83 1.96 -4.30
CA LYS A 62 4.57 0.68 -4.96
C LYS A 62 3.50 -0.11 -4.21
N LEU A 63 2.55 -0.65 -4.97
CA LEU A 63 1.47 -1.49 -4.46
C LEU A 63 1.33 -2.73 -5.35
N ASP A 64 1.41 -3.91 -4.75
CA ASP A 64 1.24 -5.22 -5.42
C ASP A 64 2.14 -5.44 -6.64
N GLY A 65 3.37 -4.91 -6.57
CA GLY A 65 4.31 -4.97 -7.70
C GLY A 65 4.16 -3.83 -8.71
N THR A 66 3.06 -3.07 -8.65
CA THR A 66 2.78 -1.95 -9.56
C THR A 66 3.29 -0.64 -8.97
N PRO A 67 4.14 0.12 -9.70
CA PRO A 67 4.54 1.45 -9.26
C PRO A 67 3.33 2.39 -9.22
N VAL A 68 3.14 3.07 -8.09
CA VAL A 68 2.11 4.10 -7.92
C VAL A 68 2.71 5.40 -8.46
N ILE A 69 2.29 5.80 -9.66
CA ILE A 69 2.75 7.06 -10.25
C ILE A 69 1.91 8.20 -9.68
N LYS A 70 2.48 8.91 -8.70
CA LYS A 70 1.99 10.22 -8.26
C LYS A 70 2.76 11.29 -9.00
N GLN A 71 2.08 12.34 -9.45
CA GLN A 71 2.74 13.52 -10.00
C GLN A 71 3.44 14.27 -8.85
N GLU A 72 4.71 13.88 -8.60
CA GLU A 72 5.79 14.54 -7.82
C GLU A 72 5.49 14.70 -6.29
N GLU A 73 6.35 14.31 -5.35
CA GLU A 73 7.75 14.71 -5.15
C GLU A 73 8.70 13.51 -4.99
N ASP A 74 9.81 13.60 -5.71
CA ASP A 74 11.05 12.87 -5.47
C ASP A 74 11.62 13.27 -4.10
N GLU A 75 11.11 12.68 -3.01
CA GLU A 75 11.88 12.62 -1.77
C GLU A 75 12.95 11.55 -1.93
N GLY A 76 14.12 12.03 -2.38
CA GLY A 76 15.38 11.31 -2.36
C GLY A 76 15.82 10.98 -0.94
N GLU A 77 16.49 9.85 -0.82
CA GLU A 77 17.54 9.50 0.15
C GLU A 77 17.94 8.07 -0.23
N GLY A 78 19.16 7.79 -0.68
CA GLY A 78 20.42 8.36 -0.25
C GLY A 78 21.23 7.21 0.34
N GLU A 79 21.99 6.51 -0.49
CA GLU A 79 23.07 5.65 -0.01
C GLU A 79 24.35 6.48 -0.10
N SER A 80 24.84 6.91 1.07
CA SER A 80 26.21 7.37 1.29
C SER A 80 27.19 6.20 1.30
#